data_AF-A0A1Z9SBA6-F1
#
_entry.id   AF-A0A1Z9SBA6-F1
#
_cell.length_a   1.000
_cell.length_b   1.000
_cell.length_c   1.000
_cell.angle_alpha   90.00
_cell.angle_beta   90.00
_cell.angle_gamma   90.00
#
_symmetry.space_group_name_H-M   'P 1'
#
loop_
_entity.id
_entity.type
_entity.pdbx_description
1 polymer ?
#
loop_
_entity_poly.entity_id
_entity_poly.type
_entity_poly.pdbx_seq_one_letter_code
_entity_poly.pdbx_strand_id
1 'polypeptide(L)'
;MLAEVAACVSLIKGVNDAIAAAKEAGGNASAFANIIGNFAKANDKVLETEKKYVGKLSVQDSMQIQIAKRQLSTFNQQLKDIMLMQGLSGDYNEIMNRVEESRLEHEKRLKILKIKRKKRDEELQLILQVLMTAICGVGIVVMLAWMYTLFK
;
A
#
# COMPACT_ATOMS: atom_id res chain seq x y z
N MET A 1 0.17 13.00 -9.70
CA MET A 1 1.49 13.20 -9.08
C MET A 1 1.41 14.24 -7.97
N LEU A 2 1.09 15.51 -8.27
CA LEU A 2 0.97 16.56 -7.25
C LEU A 2 0.02 16.23 -6.09
N ALA A 3 -1.14 15.61 -6.33
CA ALA A 3 -2.08 15.27 -5.24
C ALA A 3 -1.54 14.20 -4.27
N GLU A 4 -0.80 13.20 -4.75
CA GLU A 4 -0.24 12.14 -3.91
C GLU A 4 1.03 12.62 -3.19
N VAL A 5 1.83 13.46 -3.84
CA VAL A 5 2.97 14.13 -3.21
C VAL A 5 2.49 15.14 -2.15
N ALA A 6 1.45 15.91 -2.43
CA ALA A 6 0.81 16.81 -1.45
C ALA A 6 0.23 16.04 -0.26
N ALA A 7 -0.33 14.85 -0.50
CA ALA A 7 -0.78 13.95 0.58
C ALA A 7 0.39 13.43 1.43
N CYS A 8 1.55 13.14 0.82
CA CYS A 8 2.76 12.80 1.59
C CYS A 8 3.20 13.99 2.47
N VAL A 9 3.24 15.20 1.92
CA VAL A 9 3.65 16.41 2.64
C VAL A 9 2.69 16.72 3.79
N SER A 10 1.37 16.56 3.59
CA SER A 10 0.39 16.79 4.65
C SER A 10 0.48 15.77 5.78
N LEU A 11 0.72 14.49 5.45
CA LEU A 11 0.97 13.45 6.44
C LEU A 11 2.23 13.74 7.26
N ILE A 12 3.31 14.18 6.61
CA ILE A 12 4.56 14.51 7.31
C ILE A 12 4.40 15.74 8.20
N LYS A 13 3.61 16.74 7.77
CA LYS A 13 3.25 17.86 8.64
C LYS A 13 2.48 17.39 9.87
N GLY A 14 1.48 16.52 9.70
CA GLY A 14 0.74 15.94 10.83
C GLY A 14 1.62 15.09 11.76
N VAL A 15 2.66 14.45 11.23
CA VAL A 15 3.67 13.73 12.00
C VAL A 15 4.53 14.69 12.84
N ASN A 16 4.97 15.82 12.28
CA ASN A 16 5.70 16.86 13.02
C ASN A 16 4.84 17.51 14.11
N ASP A 17 3.57 17.81 13.80
CA ASP A 17 2.62 18.38 14.76
C ASP A 17 2.37 17.40 15.93
N ALA A 18 2.34 16.09 15.64
CA ALA A 18 2.20 15.06 16.65
C ALA A 18 3.45 14.94 17.55
N ILE A 19 4.68 15.12 17.02
CA ILE A 19 5.90 15.22 17.86
C ILE A 19 5.80 16.42 18.80
N ALA A 20 5.42 17.60 18.28
CA ALA A 20 5.29 18.80 19.09
C ALA A 20 4.31 18.55 20.26
N ALA A 21 3.16 17.94 19.95
CA ALA A 21 2.19 17.53 20.95
C ALA A 21 2.74 16.50 21.96
N ALA A 22 3.54 15.50 21.54
CA ALA A 22 4.16 14.56 22.49
C ALA A 22 5.22 15.20 23.38
N LYS A 23 5.97 16.16 22.86
CA LYS A 23 6.96 16.91 23.63
C LYS A 23 6.28 17.75 24.71
N GLU A 24 5.12 18.32 24.41
CA GLU A 24 4.29 19.08 25.35
C GLU A 24 3.52 18.18 26.33
N ALA A 25 3.05 17.01 25.88
CA ALA A 25 2.22 16.10 26.67
C ALA A 25 3.01 15.17 27.63
N GLY A 26 4.34 15.13 27.53
CA GLY A 26 5.21 14.58 28.57
C GLY A 26 4.94 13.14 29.03
N GLY A 27 4.82 12.17 28.09
CA GLY A 27 4.87 10.75 28.47
C GLY A 27 3.62 9.91 28.23
N ASN A 28 2.60 10.45 27.56
CA ASN A 28 1.38 9.68 27.33
C ASN A 28 1.60 8.62 26.23
N ALA A 29 1.62 7.33 26.59
CA ALA A 29 1.85 6.21 25.66
C ALA A 29 0.91 6.23 24.43
N SER A 30 -0.33 6.69 24.62
CA SER A 30 -1.31 6.87 23.55
C SER A 30 -0.91 7.93 22.52
N ALA A 31 -0.19 8.98 22.93
CA ALA A 31 0.35 9.98 22.02
C ALA A 31 1.45 9.37 21.15
N PHE A 32 2.34 8.58 21.74
CA PHE A 32 3.38 7.85 21.01
C PHE A 32 2.82 6.84 20.01
N ALA A 33 1.78 6.11 20.39
CA ALA A 33 1.11 5.18 19.47
C ALA A 33 0.53 5.90 18.24
N ASN A 34 -0.12 7.06 18.44
CA ASN A 34 -0.62 7.88 17.34
C ASN A 34 0.50 8.43 16.46
N ILE A 35 1.61 8.86 17.06
CA ILE A 35 2.78 9.38 16.37
C ILE A 35 3.43 8.32 15.49
N ILE A 36 3.64 7.12 16.03
CA ILE A 36 4.19 5.97 15.29
C ILE A 36 3.24 5.55 14.17
N GLY A 37 1.92 5.54 14.42
CA GLY A 37 0.91 5.25 13.42
C GLY A 37 0.89 6.26 12.25
N ASN A 38 1.01 7.55 12.55
CA ASN A 38 1.08 8.59 11.53
C ASN A 38 2.38 8.52 10.72
N PHE A 39 3.50 8.21 11.38
CA PHE A 39 4.78 7.97 10.71
C PHE A 39 4.72 6.78 9.76
N ALA A 40 4.15 5.65 10.21
CA ALA A 40 3.98 4.47 9.38
C ALA A 40 3.17 4.78 8.12
N LYS A 41 2.04 5.50 8.26
CA LYS A 41 1.20 5.93 7.14
C LYS A 41 1.96 6.85 6.18
N ALA A 42 2.72 7.83 6.69
CA ALA A 42 3.50 8.74 5.88
C ALA A 42 4.59 8.00 5.09
N ASN A 43 5.31 7.08 5.74
CA ASN A 43 6.36 6.28 5.11
C ASN A 43 5.79 5.33 4.04
N ASP A 44 4.66 4.68 4.33
CA ASP A 44 4.01 3.78 3.38
C ASP A 44 3.51 4.55 2.15
N LYS A 45 2.99 5.78 2.33
CA LYS A 45 2.57 6.62 1.21
C LYS A 45 3.74 7.08 0.34
N VAL A 46 4.89 7.41 0.95
CA VAL A 46 6.12 7.73 0.23
C VAL A 46 6.58 6.53 -0.61
N LEU A 47 6.63 5.34 -0.02
CA LEU A 47 7.02 4.11 -0.72
C LEU A 47 6.03 3.71 -1.82
N GLU A 48 4.73 3.85 -1.59
CA GLU A 48 3.71 3.61 -2.61
C GLU A 48 3.91 4.55 -3.81
N THR A 49 4.14 5.83 -3.53
CA THR A 49 4.38 6.85 -4.57
C THR A 49 5.66 6.54 -5.35
N GLU A 50 6.75 6.16 -4.67
CA GLU A 50 7.98 5.74 -5.35
C GLU A 50 7.76 4.51 -6.23
N LYS A 51 7.16 3.43 -5.69
CA LYS A 51 6.90 2.19 -6.43
C LYS A 51 5.98 2.40 -7.65
N LYS A 52 5.02 3.32 -7.55
CA LYS A 52 4.05 3.61 -8.61
C LYS A 52 4.62 4.47 -9.74
N TYR A 53 5.59 5.34 -9.43
CA TYR A 53 6.13 6.33 -10.37
C TYR A 53 7.62 6.14 -10.72
N VAL A 54 8.19 4.96 -10.46
CA VAL A 54 9.55 4.60 -10.91
C VAL A 54 9.74 4.91 -12.40
N GLY A 55 10.70 5.78 -12.73
CA GLY A 55 11.04 6.15 -14.11
C GLY A 55 10.10 7.16 -14.80
N LYS A 56 9.05 7.64 -14.12
CA LYS A 56 8.09 8.66 -14.63
C LYS A 56 8.00 9.91 -13.75
N LEU A 57 8.92 10.04 -12.81
CA LEU A 57 8.88 11.04 -11.76
C LEU A 57 9.50 12.35 -12.25
N SER A 58 8.76 13.46 -12.15
CA SER A 58 9.29 14.80 -12.45
C SER A 58 10.38 15.18 -11.44
N VAL A 59 11.35 16.01 -11.84
CA VAL A 59 12.44 16.52 -10.97
C VAL A 59 11.88 17.17 -9.69
N GLN A 60 10.76 17.88 -9.82
CA GLN A 60 10.08 18.52 -8.68
C GLN A 60 9.44 17.50 -7.71
N ASP A 61 8.90 16.42 -8.25
CA ASP A 61 8.28 15.35 -7.43
C ASP A 61 9.37 14.53 -6.72
N SER A 62 10.51 14.29 -7.37
CA SER A 62 11.61 13.52 -6.80
C SER A 62 12.31 14.28 -5.68
N MET A 63 12.42 15.61 -5.82
CA MET A 63 12.92 16.48 -4.75
C MET A 63 12.00 16.45 -3.53
N GLN A 64 10.68 16.55 -3.72
CA GLN A 64 9.72 16.48 -2.61
C GLN A 64 9.73 15.12 -1.91
N ILE A 65 9.87 14.02 -2.66
CA ILE A 65 10.03 12.68 -2.08
C ILE A 65 11.34 12.57 -1.27
N GLN A 66 12.44 13.12 -1.77
CA GLN A 66 13.71 13.13 -1.03
C GLN A 66 13.61 13.96 0.26
N ILE A 67 12.99 15.13 0.21
CA ILE A 67 12.73 15.96 1.39
C ILE A 67 11.85 15.19 2.38
N ALA A 68 10.81 14.52 1.89
CA ALA A 68 9.93 13.69 2.70
C ALA A 68 10.68 12.56 3.41
N LYS A 69 11.56 11.83 2.71
CA LYS A 69 12.43 10.81 3.31
C LYS A 69 13.34 11.39 4.40
N ARG A 70 13.92 12.56 4.15
CA ARG A 70 14.78 13.23 5.13
C ARG A 70 13.99 13.63 6.38
N GLN A 71 12.79 14.18 6.20
CA GLN A 71 11.89 14.53 7.31
C GLN A 71 11.47 13.30 8.12
N LEU A 72 11.15 12.18 7.46
CA LEU A 72 10.86 10.91 8.12
C LEU A 72 12.07 10.39 8.93
N SER A 73 13.28 10.49 8.39
CA SER A 73 14.50 10.09 9.11
C SER A 73 14.72 10.97 10.35
N THR A 74 14.59 12.29 10.21
CA THR A 74 14.71 13.24 11.33
C THR A 74 13.64 12.97 12.38
N PHE A 75 12.41 12.72 11.97
CA PHE A 75 11.32 12.33 12.87
C PHE A 75 11.68 11.10 13.69
N ASN A 76 12.21 10.05 13.04
CA ASN A 76 12.52 8.80 13.74
C ASN A 76 13.57 9.03 14.84
N GLN A 77 14.54 9.90 14.56
CA GLN A 77 15.56 10.29 15.53
C GLN A 77 14.96 11.13 16.67
N GLN A 78 14.11 12.10 16.36
CA GLN A 78 13.42 12.90 17.39
C GLN A 78 12.50 12.07 18.27
N LEU A 79 11.76 11.11 17.69
CA LEU A 79 10.91 10.18 18.42
C LEU A 79 11.76 9.32 19.37
N LYS A 80 12.88 8.81 18.88
CA LYS A 80 13.85 8.07 19.70
C LYS A 80 14.37 8.94 20.83
N ASP A 81 14.79 10.17 20.57
CA ASP A 81 15.31 11.08 21.59
C ASP A 81 14.27 11.40 22.67
N ILE A 82 13.01 11.61 22.30
CA ILE A 82 11.91 11.84 23.25
C ILE A 82 11.63 10.59 24.09
N MET A 83 11.60 9.40 23.47
CA MET A 83 11.40 8.15 24.22
C MET A 83 12.59 7.81 25.13
N LEU A 84 13.82 8.10 24.70
CA LEU A 84 15.01 7.99 25.54
C LEU A 84 14.94 8.93 26.75
N MET A 85 14.54 10.18 26.54
CA MET A 85 14.36 11.17 27.62
C MET A 85 13.30 10.75 28.64
N GLN A 86 12.33 9.93 28.24
CA GLN A 86 11.25 9.46 29.11
C GLN A 86 11.51 8.09 29.74
N GLY A 87 12.68 7.48 29.51
CA GLY A 87 13.05 6.18 30.07
C GLY A 87 12.40 4.97 29.37
N LEU A 88 11.68 5.18 28.27
CA LEU A 88 10.97 4.16 27.48
C LEU A 88 11.85 3.59 26.34
N SER A 89 13.16 3.53 26.55
CA SER A 89 14.15 3.17 25.52
C SER A 89 13.99 1.73 25.01
N GLY A 90 13.61 0.80 25.89
CA GLY A 90 13.33 -0.60 25.56
C GLY A 90 12.07 -0.76 24.72
N ASP A 91 10.99 -0.07 25.12
CA ASP A 91 9.70 -0.12 24.45
C ASP A 91 9.78 0.46 23.03
N TYR A 92 10.61 1.50 22.81
CA TYR A 92 10.83 2.04 21.46
C TYR A 92 11.35 0.97 20.48
N ASN A 93 12.40 0.23 20.86
CA ASN A 93 12.99 -0.77 19.97
C ASN A 93 12.03 -1.94 19.75
N GLU A 94 11.30 -2.36 20.79
CA GLU A 94 10.31 -3.44 20.64
C GLU A 94 9.14 -3.01 19.75
N ILE A 95 8.61 -1.80 19.94
CA ILE A 95 7.52 -1.27 19.12
C ILE A 95 7.99 -1.08 17.68
N MET A 96 9.19 -0.56 17.46
CA MET A 96 9.72 -0.36 16.12
C MET A 96 9.95 -1.71 15.40
N ASN A 97 10.48 -2.71 16.10
CA ASN A 97 10.63 -4.07 15.57
C ASN A 97 9.27 -4.71 15.24
N ARG A 98 8.26 -4.57 16.10
CA ARG A 98 6.89 -5.06 15.85
C ARG A 98 6.24 -4.35 14.67
N VAL A 99 6.48 -3.06 14.50
CA VAL A 99 6.01 -2.29 13.33
C VAL A 99 6.70 -2.81 12.07
N GLU A 100 8.01 -3.04 12.10
CA GLU A 100 8.76 -3.57 10.97
C GLU A 100 8.31 -5.00 10.59
N GLU A 101 8.10 -5.86 11.58
CA GLU A 101 7.54 -7.20 11.39
C GLU A 101 6.14 -7.14 10.76
N SER A 102 5.26 -6.29 11.29
CA SER A 102 3.92 -6.07 10.75
C SER A 102 3.95 -5.56 9.30
N ARG A 103 4.95 -4.75 8.94
CA ARG A 103 5.13 -4.28 7.56
C ARG A 103 5.56 -5.41 6.63
N LEU A 104 6.50 -6.25 7.05
CA LEU A 104 6.92 -7.44 6.29
C LEU A 104 5.73 -8.39 6.07
N GLU A 105 4.90 -8.60 7.10
CA GLU A 105 3.69 -9.39 6.97
C GLU A 105 2.66 -8.76 6.02
N HIS A 106 2.47 -7.44 6.10
CA HIS A 106 1.55 -6.73 5.21
C HIS A 106 2.00 -6.83 3.75
N GLU A 107 3.29 -6.65 3.46
CA GLU A 107 3.84 -6.84 2.11
C GLU A 107 3.64 -8.28 1.61
N LYS A 108 3.88 -9.29 2.46
CA LYS A 108 3.62 -10.70 2.12
C LYS A 108 2.14 -10.92 1.77
N ARG A 109 1.21 -10.38 2.58
CA ARG A 109 -0.24 -10.47 2.32
C ARG A 109 -0.62 -9.81 0.99
N LEU A 110 -0.07 -8.64 0.68
CA LEU A 110 -0.32 -7.94 -0.58
C LEU A 110 0.18 -8.74 -1.80
N LYS A 111 1.36 -9.38 -1.70
CA LYS A 111 1.87 -10.27 -2.76
C LYS A 111 0.96 -11.46 -2.98
N ILE A 112 0.52 -12.11 -1.89
CA ILE A 112 -0.42 -13.25 -1.95
C ILE A 112 -1.76 -12.81 -2.58
N LEU A 113 -2.29 -11.65 -2.19
CA LEU A 113 -3.53 -11.11 -2.74
C LEU A 113 -3.44 -10.83 -4.24
N LYS A 114 -2.32 -10.27 -4.72
CA LYS A 114 -2.09 -10.05 -6.16
C LYS A 114 -2.07 -11.37 -6.93
N ILE A 115 -1.37 -12.38 -6.40
CA ILE A 115 -1.32 -13.72 -7.02
C ILE A 115 -2.72 -14.34 -7.05
N LYS A 116 -3.49 -14.24 -5.97
CA LYS A 116 -4.87 -14.74 -5.92
C LYS A 116 -5.79 -14.05 -6.94
N ARG A 117 -5.68 -12.73 -7.10
CA ARG A 117 -6.47 -11.99 -8.11
C ARG A 117 -6.15 -12.46 -9.52
N LYS A 118 -4.86 -12.60 -9.83
CA LYS A 118 -4.42 -13.08 -11.16
C LYS A 118 -4.95 -14.48 -11.48
N LYS A 119 -4.90 -15.39 -10.50
CA LYS A 119 -5.49 -16.74 -10.63
C LYS A 119 -6.99 -16.71 -10.83
N ARG A 120 -7.72 -15.81 -10.14
CA ARG A 120 -9.18 -15.65 -10.32
C ARG A 120 -9.53 -15.19 -11.73
N ASP A 121 -8.76 -14.25 -12.27
CA ASP A 121 -8.97 -13.74 -13.63
C ASP A 121 -8.68 -14.83 -14.68
N GLU A 122 -7.62 -15.62 -14.49
CA GLU A 122 -7.27 -16.76 -15.34
C GLU A 122 -8.35 -17.87 -15.28
N GLU A 123 -8.84 -18.22 -14.09
CA GLU A 123 -9.93 -19.19 -13.91
C GLU A 123 -11.23 -18.73 -14.59
N LEU A 124 -11.57 -17.44 -14.47
CA LEU A 124 -12.77 -16.88 -15.11
C LEU A 124 -12.65 -16.88 -16.64
N GLN A 125 -11.48 -16.55 -17.19
CA GLN A 125 -11.24 -16.61 -18.63
C GLN A 125 -11.37 -18.03 -19.18
N LEU A 126 -10.82 -19.02 -18.49
CA LEU A 126 -10.94 -20.43 -18.88
C LEU A 126 -12.39 -20.90 -18.87
N ILE A 127 -13.15 -20.57 -17.82
CA ILE A 127 -14.58 -20.90 -17.74
C ILE A 127 -15.35 -20.25 -18.89
N LEU A 128 -15.10 -18.96 -19.17
CA LEU A 128 -15.76 -18.24 -20.27
C LEU A 128 -15.44 -18.88 -21.63
N GLN A 129 -14.18 -19.26 -21.85
CA GLN A 129 -13.73 -19.86 -23.10
C GLN A 129 -14.36 -21.23 -23.32
N VAL A 130 -14.47 -22.06 -22.27
CA VAL A 130 -15.15 -23.36 -22.33
C VAL A 130 -16.64 -23.18 -22.63
N LEU A 131 -17.30 -22.23 -21.97
CA LEU A 131 -18.73 -21.94 -22.16
C LEU A 131 -19.02 -21.46 -23.58
N MET A 132 -18.22 -20.52 -24.10
CA MET A 132 -18.33 -20.03 -25.47
C MET A 132 -18.12 -21.15 -26.50
N THR A 133 -17.13 -22.01 -26.28
CA THR A 133 -16.84 -23.13 -27.19
C THR A 133 -18.00 -24.12 -27.22
N ALA A 134 -18.60 -24.41 -26.05
CA ALA A 134 -19.77 -25.29 -25.96
C ALA A 134 -21.00 -24.70 -26.66
N ILE A 135 -21.28 -23.41 -26.47
CA ILE A 135 -22.41 -22.73 -27.12
C ILE A 135 -22.24 -22.68 -28.64
N CYS A 136 -21.06 -22.33 -29.14
CA CYS A 136 -20.80 -22.34 -30.59
C CYS A 136 -20.89 -23.75 -31.19
N GLY A 137 -20.37 -24.77 -30.50
CA GLY A 137 -20.46 -26.16 -30.96
C GLY A 137 -21.90 -26.63 -31.10
N VAL A 138 -22.75 -26.38 -30.09
CA VAL A 138 -24.18 -26.74 -30.14
C VAL A 138 -24.91 -25.90 -31.19
N GLY A 139 -24.61 -24.61 -31.31
CA GLY A 139 -25.21 -23.72 -32.30
C GLY A 139 -24.95 -24.18 -33.74
N ILE A 140 -23.74 -24.66 -34.05
CA ILE A 140 -23.38 -25.19 -35.37
C ILE A 140 -24.16 -26.47 -35.68
N VAL A 141 -24.28 -27.38 -34.72
CA VAL A 141 -25.03 -28.64 -34.90
C VAL A 141 -26.52 -28.38 -35.14
N VAL A 142 -27.11 -27.45 -34.39
CA VAL A 142 -28.52 -27.07 -34.57
C VAL A 142 -28.74 -26.39 -35.92
N MET A 143 -27.83 -25.51 -36.34
CA MET A 143 -27.93 -24.84 -37.65
C MET A 143 -27.84 -25.84 -38.81
N LEU A 144 -26.93 -26.82 -38.73
CA LEU A 144 -26.81 -27.88 -39.74
C LEU A 144 -28.05 -28.77 -39.81
N ALA A 145 -28.64 -29.13 -38.66
CA ALA A 145 -29.87 -29.89 -38.61
C ALA A 145 -31.05 -29.12 -39.24
N TRP A 146 -31.16 -27.82 -38.96
CA TRP A 146 -32.18 -26.94 -39.55
C TRP A 146 -32.03 -26.81 -41.07
N MET A 147 -30.80 -26.64 -41.58
CA MET A 147 -30.54 -26.61 -43.02
C MET A 147 -30.93 -27.92 -43.69
N TYR A 148 -30.64 -29.07 -43.07
CA TYR A 148 -30.99 -30.37 -43.63
C TYR A 148 -32.51 -30.59 -43.72
N THR A 149 -33.28 -30.06 -42.77
CA THR A 149 -34.75 -30.12 -42.80
C THR A 149 -35.39 -29.16 -43.80
N LEU A 150 -34.71 -28.08 -44.20
CA LEU A 150 -35.22 -27.08 -45.15
C LEU A 150 -34.95 -27.44 -46.61
N PHE A 151 -33.89 -28.21 -46.87
CA PHE A 151 -33.49 -28.66 -48.21
C PHE A 151 -34.09 -30.03 -48.61
N LYS A 152 -34.93 -30.62 -47.76
CA LYS A 152 -35.63 -31.87 -48.00
C LYS A 152 -37.10 -31.60 -48.31
#